data_AF-A0A6B1FD95-F1
#
_entry.id   AF-A0A6B1FD95-F1
#
_cell.length_a   1.000
_cell.length_b   1.000
_cell.length_c   1.000
_cell.angle_alpha   90.00
_cell.angle_beta   90.00
_cell.angle_gamma   90.00
#
_symmetry.space_group_name_H-M   'P 1'
#
loop_
_entity.id
_entity.type
_entity.pdbx_description
1 polymer ?
#
loop_
_entity_poly.entity_id
_entity_poly.type
_entity_poly.pdbx_seq_one_letter_code
_entity_poly.pdbx_strand_id
1 'polypeptide(L)'
;MAQRDYILRLIEEMGAVLIALRNAILRGGAPPGEVENTLRRATSAAGMELELARVVAVEALANMVAPRGEVEPARCWVLAEALMTDGVNRLEQGQPELAQSSLRKAAALFRLVAPFGAYLTGFPEAEERIAEIEEWLSELPAQPRPPA
;
A
#
# COMPACT_ATOMS: atom_id res chain seq x y z
N MET A 1 -12.78 -24.59 5.40
CA MET A 1 -12.57 -23.59 6.48
C MET A 1 -11.08 -23.35 6.70
N ALA A 2 -10.27 -24.36 7.00
CA ALA A 2 -8.82 -24.21 7.25
C ALA A 2 -8.00 -23.41 6.21
N GLN A 3 -8.30 -23.53 4.91
CA GLN A 3 -7.58 -22.79 3.85
C GLN A 3 -7.85 -21.28 3.89
N ARG A 4 -9.07 -20.85 4.23
CA ARG A 4 -9.44 -19.44 4.31
C ARG A 4 -8.74 -18.77 5.50
N ASP A 5 -8.70 -19.47 6.63
CA ASP A 5 -8.06 -18.99 7.85
C ASP A 5 -6.54 -18.89 7.67
N TYR A 6 -5.94 -19.84 6.95
CA TYR A 6 -4.52 -19.80 6.60
C TYR A 6 -4.18 -18.59 5.72
N ILE A 7 -4.97 -18.30 4.68
CA ILE A 7 -4.75 -17.16 3.80
C ILE A 7 -4.91 -15.85 4.56
N LEU A 8 -5.93 -15.73 5.42
CA LEU A 8 -6.14 -14.54 6.24
C LEU A 8 -4.94 -14.29 7.15
N ARG A 9 -4.46 -15.33 7.83
CA ARG A 9 -3.30 -15.23 8.74
C ARG A 9 -2.02 -14.84 7.99
N LEU A 10 -1.79 -15.41 6.81
CA LEU A 10 -0.67 -15.02 5.97
C LEU A 10 -0.75 -13.52 5.59
N ILE A 11 -1.94 -13.03 5.28
CA ILE A 11 -2.18 -11.62 4.95
C ILE A 11 -1.92 -10.72 6.16
N GLU A 12 -2.39 -11.09 7.34
CA GLU A 12 -2.08 -10.39 8.60
C GLU A 12 -0.57 -10.35 8.85
N GLU A 13 0.14 -11.47 8.68
CA GLU A 13 1.59 -11.52 8.82
C GLU A 13 2.29 -10.56 7.83
N MET A 14 1.84 -10.51 6.57
CA MET A 14 2.40 -9.59 5.57
C MET A 14 2.11 -8.13 5.91
N GLY A 15 0.90 -7.83 6.38
CA GLY A 15 0.57 -6.48 6.83
C GLY A 15 1.46 -6.04 8.00
N ALA A 16 1.67 -6.92 8.98
CA ALA A 16 2.50 -6.60 10.14
C ALA A 16 3.95 -6.30 9.75
N VAL A 17 4.48 -7.08 8.80
CA VAL A 17 5.81 -6.84 8.21
C VAL A 17 5.88 -5.47 7.52
N LEU A 18 4.85 -5.10 6.75
CA LEU A 18 4.80 -3.81 6.05
C LEU A 18 4.71 -2.63 7.03
N ILE A 19 3.87 -2.72 8.06
CA ILE A 19 3.79 -1.70 9.11
C ILE A 19 5.14 -1.53 9.81
N ALA A 20 5.77 -2.64 10.20
CA ALA A 20 7.07 -2.62 10.85
C ALA A 20 8.14 -1.99 9.95
N LEU A 21 8.14 -2.31 8.65
CA LEU A 21 9.04 -1.74 7.67
C LEU A 21 8.84 -0.23 7.53
N ARG A 22 7.60 0.24 7.37
CA ARG A 22 7.32 1.68 7.27
C ARG A 22 7.76 2.42 8.52
N ASN A 23 7.48 1.88 9.70
CA ASN A 23 7.92 2.47 10.95
C ASN A 23 9.45 2.52 11.08
N ALA A 24 10.17 1.53 10.53
CA ALA A 24 11.62 1.55 10.47
C ALA A 24 12.14 2.64 9.52
N ILE A 25 11.50 2.82 8.35
CA ILE A 25 11.83 3.88 7.39
C ILE A 25 11.65 5.25 8.03
N LEU A 26 10.48 5.51 8.65
CA LEU A 26 10.17 6.78 9.31
C LEU A 26 11.10 7.12 10.49
N ARG A 27 11.76 6.10 11.07
CA ARG A 27 12.76 6.27 12.13
C ARG A 27 14.20 6.38 11.60
N GLY A 28 14.40 6.40 10.28
CA GLY A 28 15.71 6.46 9.62
C GLY A 28 16.53 5.17 9.76
N GLY A 29 15.89 4.03 10.07
CA GLY A 29 16.55 2.77 10.43
C GLY A 29 16.47 1.65 9.40
N ALA A 30 15.84 1.86 8.25
CA ALA A 30 15.68 0.81 7.24
C ALA A 30 16.97 0.61 6.41
N PRO A 31 17.53 -0.62 6.34
CA PRO A 31 18.74 -0.85 5.55
C PRO A 31 18.50 -0.64 4.05
N PRO A 32 19.42 0.02 3.32
CA PRO A 32 19.33 0.17 1.89
C PRO A 32 19.18 -1.19 1.18
N GLY A 33 18.19 -1.32 0.30
CA GLY A 33 17.90 -2.56 -0.44
C GLY A 33 17.01 -3.57 0.28
N GLU A 34 16.89 -3.52 1.61
CA GLU A 34 15.95 -4.40 2.35
C GLU A 34 14.50 -3.99 2.16
N VAL A 35 14.25 -2.69 1.96
CA VAL A 35 12.91 -2.15 1.73
C VAL A 35 12.29 -2.78 0.48
N GLU A 36 12.98 -2.69 -0.65
CA GLU A 36 12.49 -3.21 -1.94
C GLU A 36 12.23 -4.71 -1.90
N ASN A 37 13.16 -5.47 -1.30
CA ASN A 37 13.01 -6.91 -1.16
C ASN A 37 11.82 -7.27 -0.26
N THR A 38 11.62 -6.54 0.83
CA THR A 38 10.52 -6.79 1.77
C THR A 38 9.17 -6.47 1.13
N LEU A 39 9.07 -5.33 0.44
CA LEU A 39 7.87 -4.93 -0.31
C LEU A 39 7.50 -6.02 -1.33
N ARG A 40 8.45 -6.45 -2.17
CA ARG A 40 8.23 -7.48 -3.18
C ARG A 40 7.77 -8.80 -2.57
N ARG A 41 8.44 -9.27 -1.51
CA ARG A 41 8.04 -10.52 -0.84
C ARG A 41 6.62 -10.42 -0.27
N ALA A 42 6.29 -9.32 0.40
CA ALA A 42 4.98 -9.15 1.03
C ALA A 42 3.85 -9.13 -0.01
N THR A 43 4.03 -8.39 -1.11
CA THR A 43 3.02 -8.35 -2.18
C THR A 43 2.92 -9.68 -2.91
N SER A 44 4.04 -10.34 -3.23
CA SER A 44 4.02 -11.63 -3.92
C SER A 44 3.38 -12.73 -3.06
N ALA A 45 3.58 -12.72 -1.74
CA ALA A 45 2.91 -13.65 -0.82
C ALA A 45 1.39 -13.45 -0.78
N ALA A 46 0.91 -12.22 -0.98
CA ALA A 46 -0.51 -11.90 -1.14
C ALA A 46 -1.03 -12.14 -2.58
N GLY A 47 -0.20 -12.64 -3.50
CA GLY A 47 -0.56 -12.89 -4.89
C GLY A 47 -0.65 -11.62 -5.75
N MET A 48 0.03 -10.54 -5.35
CA MET A 48 0.01 -9.24 -6.02
C MET A 48 1.40 -8.88 -6.57
N GLU A 49 1.42 -8.20 -7.73
CA GLU A 49 2.66 -7.74 -8.37
C GLU A 49 2.86 -6.23 -8.12
N LEU A 50 3.84 -5.89 -7.26
CA LEU A 50 4.11 -4.50 -6.87
C LEU A 50 4.57 -3.64 -8.05
N GLU A 51 5.40 -4.19 -8.94
CA GLU A 51 5.89 -3.42 -10.09
C GLU A 51 4.74 -3.03 -11.02
N LEU A 52 3.78 -3.94 -11.21
CA LEU A 52 2.59 -3.63 -11.96
C LEU A 52 1.77 -2.53 -11.26
N ALA A 53 1.57 -2.62 -9.95
CA ALA A 53 0.85 -1.61 -9.19
C ALA A 53 1.53 -0.22 -9.26
N ARG A 54 2.87 -0.18 -9.32
CA ARG A 54 3.66 1.06 -9.48
C ARG A 54 3.47 1.72 -10.83
N VAL A 55 3.22 0.98 -11.91
CA VAL A 55 3.11 1.55 -13.26
C VAL A 55 1.68 1.83 -13.71
N VAL A 56 0.68 1.08 -13.22
CA VAL A 56 -0.71 1.28 -13.65
C VAL A 56 -1.26 2.63 -13.20
N ALA A 57 -2.24 3.17 -13.92
CA ALA A 57 -3.01 4.32 -13.47
C ALA A 57 -3.85 3.99 -12.23
N VAL A 58 -4.24 5.00 -11.44
CA VAL A 58 -4.99 4.80 -10.19
C VAL A 58 -6.32 4.07 -10.47
N GLU A 59 -6.97 4.44 -11.56
CA GLU A 59 -8.26 3.91 -12.01
C GLU A 59 -8.17 2.42 -12.39
N ALA A 60 -6.98 1.96 -12.79
CA ALA A 60 -6.74 0.58 -13.17
C ALA A 60 -6.45 -0.35 -11.98
N LEU A 61 -6.19 0.20 -10.78
CA LEU A 61 -5.88 -0.61 -9.59
C LEU A 61 -7.06 -1.46 -9.12
N ALA A 62 -8.29 -0.96 -9.29
CA ALA A 62 -9.49 -1.72 -8.92
C ALA A 62 -9.53 -3.07 -9.66
N ASN A 63 -9.13 -3.10 -10.93
CA ASN A 63 -9.09 -4.32 -11.73
C ASN A 63 -8.01 -5.32 -11.24
N MET A 64 -6.96 -4.84 -10.57
CA MET A 64 -5.92 -5.70 -9.99
C MET A 64 -6.39 -6.39 -8.71
N VAL A 65 -7.15 -5.69 -7.87
CA VAL A 65 -7.63 -6.22 -6.58
C VAL A 65 -9.00 -6.91 -6.68
N ALA A 66 -9.69 -6.77 -7.81
CA ALA A 66 -10.98 -7.39 -8.09
C ALA A 66 -11.01 -8.10 -9.47
N PRO A 67 -10.11 -9.06 -9.76
CA PRO A 67 -10.06 -9.70 -11.08
C PRO A 67 -11.31 -10.51 -11.44
N ARG A 68 -12.15 -10.85 -10.45
CA ARG A 68 -13.42 -11.56 -10.62
C ARG A 68 -14.65 -10.66 -10.38
N GLY A 69 -14.45 -9.35 -10.28
CA GLY A 69 -15.50 -8.37 -10.00
C GLY A 69 -15.78 -8.12 -8.52
N GLU A 70 -15.19 -8.90 -7.62
CA GLU A 70 -15.28 -8.70 -6.16
C GLU A 70 -13.90 -8.34 -5.61
N VAL A 71 -13.85 -7.25 -4.83
CA VAL A 71 -12.63 -6.85 -4.10
C VAL A 71 -12.38 -7.85 -2.98
N GLU A 72 -11.17 -8.41 -2.92
CA GLU A 72 -10.72 -9.15 -1.74
C GLU A 72 -10.11 -8.16 -0.72
N PRO A 73 -10.81 -7.83 0.39
CA PRO A 73 -10.41 -6.71 1.25
C PRO A 73 -9.00 -6.89 1.84
N ALA A 74 -8.68 -8.12 2.22
CA ALA A 74 -7.40 -8.52 2.79
C ALA A 74 -6.21 -8.20 1.85
N ARG A 75 -6.30 -8.63 0.59
CA ARG A 75 -5.25 -8.38 -0.42
C ARG A 75 -5.18 -6.92 -0.83
N CYS A 76 -6.35 -6.28 -0.95
CA CYS A 76 -6.44 -4.87 -1.26
C CYS A 76 -5.74 -4.04 -0.16
N TRP A 77 -5.94 -4.39 1.11
CA TRP A 77 -5.26 -3.76 2.24
C TRP A 77 -3.74 -3.95 2.17
N VAL A 78 -3.24 -5.17 1.91
CA VAL A 78 -1.79 -5.43 1.80
C VAL A 78 -1.17 -4.63 0.67
N LEU A 79 -1.81 -4.58 -0.50
CA LEU A 79 -1.29 -3.79 -1.61
C LEU A 79 -1.31 -2.29 -1.29
N ALA A 80 -2.35 -1.80 -0.60
CA ALA A 80 -2.43 -0.41 -0.16
C ALA A 80 -1.28 -0.05 0.79
N GLU A 81 -1.05 -0.88 1.82
CA GLU A 81 0.03 -0.68 2.78
C GLU A 81 1.41 -0.78 2.13
N ALA A 82 1.59 -1.68 1.15
CA ALA A 82 2.83 -1.79 0.39
C ALA A 82 3.11 -0.53 -0.45
N LEU A 83 2.10 0.00 -1.15
CA LEU A 83 2.23 1.24 -1.92
C LEU A 83 2.43 2.47 -1.03
N MET A 84 1.81 2.50 0.15
CA MET A 84 2.05 3.54 1.14
C MET A 84 3.51 3.51 1.61
N THR A 85 4.01 2.32 1.95
CA THR A 85 5.39 2.12 2.41
C THR A 85 6.40 2.44 1.31
N ASP A 86 6.11 2.08 0.05
CA ASP A 86 6.88 2.49 -1.12
C ASP A 86 6.92 4.02 -1.27
N GLY A 87 5.77 4.68 -1.09
CA GLY A 87 5.66 6.14 -1.11
C GLY A 87 6.56 6.80 -0.08
N VAL A 88 6.48 6.36 1.17
CA VAL A 88 7.34 6.86 2.28
C VAL A 88 8.81 6.64 1.98
N ASN A 89 9.20 5.44 1.53
CA ASN A 89 10.58 5.16 1.14
C ASN A 89 11.08 6.09 0.03
N ARG A 90 10.24 6.43 -0.95
CA ARG A 90 10.59 7.37 -2.03
C ARG A 90 10.72 8.80 -1.54
N LEU A 91 9.95 9.22 -0.53
CA LEU A 91 10.15 10.52 0.12
C LEU A 91 11.52 10.61 0.76
N GLU A 92 11.91 9.60 1.54
CA GLU A 92 13.24 9.53 2.17
C GLU A 92 14.37 9.52 1.14
N GLN A 93 14.13 8.96 -0.06
CA GLN A 93 15.09 8.94 -1.16
C GLN A 93 15.09 10.22 -2.01
N GLY A 94 14.29 11.25 -1.67
CA GLY A 94 14.21 12.49 -2.43
C GLY A 94 13.54 12.34 -3.80
N GLN A 95 12.58 11.41 -3.93
CA GLN A 95 11.82 11.12 -5.16
C GLN A 95 10.32 11.50 -4.99
N PRO A 96 9.98 12.79 -4.79
CA PRO A 96 8.62 13.21 -4.41
C PRO A 96 7.56 12.90 -5.47
N GLU A 97 7.91 12.93 -6.76
CA GLU A 97 6.97 12.63 -7.85
C GLU A 97 6.54 11.17 -7.84
N LEU A 98 7.50 10.26 -7.62
CA LEU A 98 7.24 8.83 -7.53
C LEU A 98 6.52 8.49 -6.21
N ALA A 99 6.89 9.15 -5.12
CA ALA A 99 6.18 9.04 -3.85
C ALA A 99 4.71 9.43 -3.98
N GLN A 100 4.43 10.58 -4.61
CA GLN A 100 3.07 11.07 -4.82
C GLN A 100 2.23 10.09 -5.64
N SER A 101 2.82 9.45 -6.66
CA SER A 101 2.16 8.38 -7.42
C SER A 101 1.77 7.20 -6.52
N SER A 102 2.73 6.64 -5.76
CA SER A 102 2.47 5.50 -4.88
C SER A 102 1.48 5.83 -3.75
N LEU A 103 1.56 7.01 -3.16
CA LEU A 103 0.66 7.48 -2.11
C LEU A 103 -0.78 7.66 -2.60
N ARG A 104 -0.99 8.29 -3.76
CA ARG A 104 -2.35 8.42 -4.34
C ARG A 104 -2.99 7.06 -4.60
N LYS A 105 -2.21 6.11 -5.09
CA LYS A 105 -2.64 4.73 -5.33
C LYS A 105 -3.00 4.01 -4.03
N ALA A 106 -2.18 4.15 -3.00
CA ALA A 106 -2.45 3.61 -1.67
C ALA A 106 -3.77 4.18 -1.11
N ALA A 107 -3.99 5.50 -1.17
CA ALA A 107 -5.23 6.13 -0.74
C ALA A 107 -6.45 5.60 -1.52
N ALA A 108 -6.34 5.42 -2.84
CA ALA A 108 -7.41 4.85 -3.64
C ALA A 108 -7.77 3.43 -3.19
N LEU A 109 -6.77 2.57 -2.91
CA LEU A 109 -7.00 1.22 -2.41
C LEU A 109 -7.58 1.19 -0.99
N PHE A 110 -7.11 2.05 -0.07
CA PHE A 110 -7.71 2.15 1.26
C PHE A 110 -9.17 2.60 1.20
N ARG A 111 -9.52 3.54 0.30
CA ARG A 111 -10.92 3.93 0.07
C ARG A 111 -11.79 2.76 -0.44
N LEU A 112 -11.23 1.83 -1.20
CA LEU A 112 -11.94 0.61 -1.61
C LEU A 112 -12.18 -0.35 -0.44
N VAL A 113 -11.29 -0.37 0.56
CA VAL A 113 -11.38 -1.28 1.72
C VAL A 113 -12.19 -0.67 2.87
N ALA A 114 -12.25 0.66 3.00
CA ALA A 114 -12.94 1.35 4.09
C ALA A 114 -14.38 0.86 4.37
N PRO A 115 -15.24 0.59 3.35
CA PRO A 115 -16.59 0.09 3.59
C PRO A 115 -16.68 -1.28 4.28
N PHE A 116 -15.59 -2.05 4.29
CA PHE A 116 -15.53 -3.35 4.96
C PHE A 116 -15.21 -3.25 6.45
N GLY A 117 -14.92 -2.04 6.96
CA GLY A 117 -14.62 -1.78 8.38
C GLY A 117 -13.28 -2.34 8.83
N ALA A 118 -13.13 -2.53 10.15
CA ALA A 118 -11.96 -3.13 10.78
C ALA A 118 -11.84 -4.62 10.39
N TYR A 119 -11.22 -4.86 9.23
CA TYR A 119 -11.10 -6.19 8.63
C TYR A 119 -9.92 -7.01 9.21
N LEU A 120 -8.83 -6.33 9.61
CA LEU A 120 -7.64 -6.96 10.19
C LEU A 120 -7.47 -6.50 11.65
N THR A 121 -7.38 -7.45 12.58
CA THR A 121 -7.33 -7.11 14.03
C THR A 121 -5.96 -6.58 14.42
N GLY A 122 -5.90 -5.42 15.08
CA GLY A 122 -4.65 -4.80 15.53
C GLY A 122 -3.92 -3.98 14.46
N PHE A 123 -4.59 -3.75 13.32
CA PHE A 123 -4.11 -2.91 12.23
C PHE A 123 -4.83 -1.55 12.26
N PRO A 124 -4.17 -0.47 11.83
CA PRO A 124 -4.86 0.81 11.64
C PRO A 124 -6.00 0.69 10.64
N GLU A 125 -7.08 1.42 10.90
CA GLU A 125 -8.22 1.44 10.00
C GLU A 125 -7.86 2.11 8.66
N ALA A 126 -8.60 1.76 7.62
CA ALA A 126 -8.37 2.33 6.29
C ALA A 126 -8.52 3.87 6.31
N GLU A 127 -9.42 4.41 7.12
CA GLU A 127 -9.63 5.86 7.28
C GLU A 127 -8.43 6.55 7.93
N GLU A 128 -7.81 5.94 8.95
CA GLU A 128 -6.57 6.43 9.54
C GLU A 128 -5.45 6.52 8.50
N ARG A 129 -5.33 5.49 7.64
CA ARG A 129 -4.34 5.47 6.56
C ARG A 129 -4.61 6.51 5.49
N ILE A 130 -5.87 6.74 5.14
CA ILE A 130 -6.24 7.79 4.18
C ILE A 130 -5.83 9.15 4.75
N ALA A 131 -6.11 9.43 6.02
CA ALA A 131 -5.74 10.69 6.66
C ALA A 131 -4.21 10.89 6.70
N GLU A 132 -3.44 9.88 7.11
CA GLU A 132 -1.96 9.91 7.09
C GLU A 132 -1.42 10.23 5.67
N ILE A 133 -1.98 9.57 4.65
CA ILE A 133 -1.56 9.78 3.25
C ILE A 133 -1.93 11.18 2.77
N GLU A 134 -3.12 11.68 3.10
CA GLU A 134 -3.57 13.01 2.71
C GLU A 134 -2.73 14.12 3.33
N GLU A 135 -2.29 13.94 4.59
CA GLU A 135 -1.33 14.83 5.24
C GLU A 135 -0.02 14.92 4.43
N TRP A 136 0.61 13.78 4.14
CA TRP A 136 1.84 13.77 3.33
C TRP A 136 1.63 14.34 1.93
N LEU A 137 0.51 14.03 1.27
CA LEU A 137 0.20 14.57 -0.04
C LEU A 137 0.02 16.10 -0.03
N SER A 138 -0.45 16.67 1.08
CA SER A 138 -0.64 18.12 1.24
C SER A 138 0.68 18.88 1.38
N GLU A 139 1.71 18.21 1.89
CA GLU A 139 3.07 18.76 2.06
C GLU A 139 3.90 18.69 0.76
N LEU A 140 3.50 17.83 -0.18
CA LEU A 140 4.22 17.65 -1.44
C LEU A 140 3.89 18.74 -2.46
N PRO A 141 4.87 19.16 -3.28
CA PRO A 141 4.60 20.09 -4.37
C PRO A 141 3.55 19.52 -5.32
N ALA A 142 2.63 20.38 -5.76
CA ALA A 142 1.62 20.00 -6.73
C ALA A 142 2.31 19.51 -8.02
N GLN A 143 1.94 18.32 -8.50
CA GLN A 143 2.39 17.88 -9.81
C GLN A 143 1.92 18.87 -10.89
N PRO A 144 2.77 19.25 -11.85
CA PRO A 144 2.30 19.97 -13.02
C PRO A 144 1.24 19.13 -13.73
N ARG A 145 0.12 19.74 -14.10
CA ARG A 145 -0.89 19.04 -14.91
C ARG A 145 -0.21 18.56 -16.20
N PRO A 146 -0.40 17.30 -16.62
CA PRO A 146 0.04 16.88 -17.93
C PRO A 146 -0.60 17.79 -19.00
N PRO A 147 0.12 18.13 -20.08
CA PRO A 147 -0.48 18.87 -21.18
C PRO A 147 -1.68 18.10 -21.71
N ALA A 148 -2.79 18.81 -21.92
CA ALA A 148 -4.04 18.28 -22.45
C ALA A 148 -3.90 17.80 -23.90
#